data_AF-A0A349Q8T8-F1
#
_entry.id   AF-A0A349Q8T8-F1
#
_cell.length_a   1.000
_cell.length_b   1.000
_cell.length_c   1.000
_cell.angle_alpha   90.00
_cell.angle_beta   90.00
_cell.angle_gamma   90.00
#
_symmetry.space_group_name_H-M   'P 1'
#
loop_
_entity.id
_entity.type
_entity.pdbx_description
1 polymer ?
#
loop_
_entity_poly.entity_id
_entity_poly.type
_entity_poly.pdbx_seq_one_letter_code
_entity_poly.pdbx_strand_id
1 'polypeptide(L)'
;MYFAENDADNPQKNKFYSTKNNEKQGGRMDVQTSIQKRVEWIRKILSESGAKGIIYGNSGGKDCTLVGALCKLATDNVLGVIMPCQSSQNYGSDRDDALRAGKHFGIQQIEIDLT
;
A
#
# COMPACT_ATOMS: atom_id res chain seq x y z
N MET A 1 -14.65 -30.94 27.58
CA MET A 1 -16.00 -30.96 26.99
C MET A 1 -16.21 -29.59 26.38
N TYR A 2 -16.36 -29.53 25.07
CA TYR A 2 -16.70 -28.32 24.31
C TYR A 2 -17.98 -27.68 24.86
N PHE A 3 -18.06 -26.34 24.87
CA PHE A 3 -19.12 -25.64 24.14
C PHE A 3 -18.56 -24.33 23.60
N ALA A 4 -18.66 -24.19 22.28
CA ALA A 4 -18.39 -22.96 21.54
C ALA A 4 -19.56 -21.99 21.80
N GLU A 5 -19.26 -20.75 22.18
CA GLU A 5 -20.25 -19.68 22.23
C GLU A 5 -19.92 -18.63 21.17
N ASN A 6 -20.60 -18.80 20.04
CA ASN A 6 -21.15 -17.80 19.14
C ASN A 6 -20.43 -16.45 19.00
N ASP A 7 -19.61 -16.39 17.94
CA ASP A 7 -19.02 -15.19 17.31
C ASP A 7 -20.08 -14.27 16.63
N ALA A 8 -21.20 -13.98 17.30
CA ALA A 8 -22.26 -13.14 16.77
C ALA A 8 -22.25 -11.69 17.30
N ASP A 9 -21.50 -11.41 18.37
CA ASP A 9 -21.52 -10.11 19.07
C ASP A 9 -20.19 -9.33 19.00
N ASN A 10 -19.46 -9.44 17.88
CA ASN A 10 -18.32 -8.55 17.63
C ASN A 10 -18.74 -7.32 16.79
N PRO A 11 -18.92 -6.13 17.40
CA PRO A 11 -19.35 -4.92 16.70
C PRO A 11 -18.35 -4.39 15.66
N GLN A 12 -17.14 -4.98 15.56
CA GLN A 12 -16.15 -4.60 14.55
C GLN A 12 -16.32 -5.28 13.17
N LYS A 13 -17.14 -6.34 13.04
CA LYS A 13 -17.39 -6.98 11.72
C LYS A 13 -18.51 -6.32 10.91
N ASN A 14 -19.29 -5.43 11.52
CA ASN A 14 -20.56 -4.94 10.95
C ASN A 14 -20.50 -3.56 10.26
N LYS A 15 -19.33 -3.14 9.75
CA LYS A 15 -19.19 -1.89 8.98
C LYS A 15 -18.77 -2.06 7.52
N PHE A 16 -18.59 -3.30 7.04
CA PHE A 16 -18.16 -3.58 5.67
C PHE A 16 -19.28 -3.61 4.61
N TYR A 17 -20.54 -3.48 5.02
CA TYR A 17 -21.69 -3.57 4.12
C TYR A 17 -22.64 -2.39 4.32
N SER A 18 -22.31 -1.25 3.72
CA SER A 18 -23.33 -0.31 3.27
C SER A 18 -22.90 0.34 1.97
N THR A 19 -23.21 -0.33 0.87
CA THR A 19 -23.53 0.33 -0.40
C THR A 19 -24.73 -0.40 -0.98
N LYS A 20 -25.93 0.03 -0.57
CA LYS A 20 -27.09 -0.09 -1.47
C LYS A 20 -26.83 0.91 -2.60
N ASN A 21 -26.65 0.39 -3.81
CA ASN A 21 -27.32 0.86 -5.02
C ASN A 21 -27.09 -0.18 -6.12
N ASN A 22 -28.20 -0.83 -6.48
CA ASN A 22 -28.34 -1.64 -7.68
C ASN A 22 -28.20 -0.74 -8.90
N GLU A 23 -27.27 -1.07 -9.80
CA GLU A 23 -27.55 -1.13 -11.23
C GLU A 23 -26.46 -1.98 -11.90
N LYS A 24 -26.88 -3.01 -12.63
CA LYS A 24 -26.00 -3.93 -13.35
C LYS A 24 -25.23 -3.16 -14.43
N GLN A 25 -23.91 -3.15 -14.37
CA GLN A 25 -23.06 -3.01 -15.55
C GLN A 25 -21.88 -3.99 -15.47
N GLY A 26 -21.67 -4.74 -16.54
CA GLY A 26 -20.72 -5.84 -16.60
C GLY A 26 -19.26 -5.41 -16.40
N GLY A 27 -18.46 -6.32 -15.81
CA GLY A 27 -17.04 -6.50 -16.12
C GLY A 27 -16.07 -5.34 -15.86
N ARG A 28 -16.44 -4.26 -15.18
CA ARG A 28 -15.53 -3.13 -14.91
C ARG A 28 -15.30 -2.99 -13.41
N MET A 29 -14.06 -3.26 -12.99
CA MET A 29 -13.62 -3.10 -11.60
C MET A 29 -13.75 -1.62 -11.21
N ASP A 30 -14.51 -1.32 -10.16
CA ASP A 30 -14.50 0.01 -9.58
C ASP A 30 -13.14 0.26 -8.93
N VAL A 31 -12.37 1.16 -9.54
CA VAL A 31 -11.01 1.48 -9.13
C VAL A 31 -11.00 2.07 -7.72
N GLN A 32 -12.00 2.89 -7.39
CA GLN A 32 -12.09 3.54 -6.09
C GLN A 32 -12.30 2.52 -4.97
N THR A 33 -13.30 1.65 -5.10
CA THR A 33 -13.54 0.54 -4.16
C THR A 33 -12.30 -0.34 -4.02
N SER A 34 -11.57 -0.58 -5.12
CA SER A 34 -10.39 -1.43 -5.11
C SER A 34 -9.20 -0.81 -4.38
N ILE A 35 -9.01 0.49 -4.53
CA ILE A 35 -8.00 1.25 -3.75
C ILE A 35 -8.36 1.20 -2.28
N GLN A 36 -9.61 1.50 -1.92
CA GLN A 36 -10.07 1.52 -0.52
C GLN A 36 -9.84 0.16 0.16
N LYS A 37 -10.24 -0.94 -0.50
CA LYS A 37 -10.02 -2.30 0.03
C LYS A 37 -8.53 -2.61 0.29
N ARG A 38 -7.64 -2.17 -0.60
CA ARG A 38 -6.18 -2.38 -0.43
C ARG A 38 -5.62 -1.52 0.71
N VAL A 39 -6.03 -0.26 0.80
CA VAL A 39 -5.61 0.64 1.88
C VAL A 39 -6.07 0.13 3.25
N GLU A 40 -7.32 -0.32 3.35
CA GLU A 40 -7.86 -0.92 4.58
C GLU A 40 -7.13 -2.20 4.97
N TRP A 41 -6.81 -3.04 3.98
CA TRP A 41 -6.01 -4.24 4.20
C TRP A 41 -4.61 -3.89 4.75
N ILE A 42 -3.92 -2.91 4.18
CA ILE A 42 -2.61 -2.45 4.68
C ILE A 42 -2.72 -1.93 6.13
N ARG A 43 -3.75 -1.11 6.43
CA ARG A 43 -3.99 -0.60 7.79
C ARG A 43 -4.24 -1.72 8.80
N LYS A 44 -4.98 -2.75 8.40
CA LYS A 44 -5.22 -3.93 9.22
C LYS A 44 -3.91 -4.64 9.56
N ILE A 45 -3.05 -4.88 8.56
CA ILE A 45 -1.74 -5.52 8.78
C ILE A 45 -0.86 -4.69 9.72
N LEU A 46 -0.84 -3.35 9.57
CA LEU A 46 -0.12 -2.47 10.51
C LEU A 46 -0.65 -2.60 11.94
N SER A 47 -1.98 -2.62 12.11
CA SER A 47 -2.61 -2.77 13.42
C SER A 47 -2.32 -4.13 14.05
N GLU A 48 -2.37 -5.22 13.28
CA GLU A 48 -2.16 -6.59 13.77
C GLU A 48 -0.69 -6.86 14.10
N SER A 49 0.23 -6.28 13.34
CA SER A 49 1.67 -6.44 13.58
C SER A 49 2.23 -5.52 14.67
N GLY A 50 1.53 -4.42 15.00
CA GLY A 50 2.06 -3.37 15.88
C GLY A 50 3.20 -2.56 15.25
N ALA A 51 3.41 -2.68 13.94
CA ALA A 51 4.42 -1.92 13.22
C ALA A 51 4.05 -0.43 13.18
N LYS A 52 5.08 0.44 13.29
CA LYS A 52 4.88 1.90 13.35
C LYS A 52 4.78 2.55 11.98
N GLY A 53 5.07 1.83 10.90
CA GLY A 53 5.18 2.37 9.55
C GLY A 53 5.58 1.30 8.55
N ILE A 54 5.82 1.73 7.31
CA ILE A 54 6.11 0.85 6.18
C ILE A 54 7.44 1.24 5.55
N ILE A 55 8.25 0.25 5.20
CA ILE A 55 9.44 0.41 4.36
C ILE A 55 9.21 -0.37 3.07
N TYR A 56 9.53 0.22 1.92
CA TYR A 56 9.45 -0.46 0.62
C TYR A 56 10.64 -0.10 -0.27
N GLY A 57 10.99 -0.99 -1.19
CA GLY A 57 11.99 -0.71 -2.22
C GLY A 57 11.40 0.12 -3.35
N ASN A 58 12.05 1.24 -3.69
CA ASN A 58 11.66 2.10 -4.80
C ASN A 58 12.70 2.03 -5.92
N SER A 59 12.37 1.32 -6.99
CA SER A 59 13.21 1.21 -8.19
C SER A 59 12.85 2.20 -9.29
N GLY A 60 11.86 3.07 -9.10
CA GLY A 60 11.32 3.95 -10.15
C GLY A 60 10.28 3.30 -11.06
N GLY A 61 10.07 1.98 -10.93
CA GLY A 61 9.05 1.27 -11.70
C GLY A 61 7.61 1.60 -11.27
N LYS A 62 6.66 1.40 -12.19
CA LYS A 62 5.22 1.62 -11.95
C LYS A 62 4.66 0.81 -10.76
N ASP A 63 5.12 -0.43 -10.59
CA ASP A 63 4.55 -1.35 -9.61
C ASP A 63 4.94 -0.95 -8.18
N CYS A 64 6.22 -0.62 -7.96
CA CYS A 64 6.68 -0.12 -6.67
C CYS A 64 6.11 1.28 -6.34
N THR A 65 5.89 2.11 -7.37
CA THR A 65 5.25 3.42 -7.21
C THR A 65 3.79 3.29 -6.74
N LEU A 66 3.04 2.35 -7.34
CA LEU A 66 1.66 2.06 -6.90
C LEU A 66 1.63 1.58 -5.45
N VAL A 67 2.56 0.69 -5.07
CA VAL A 67 2.69 0.22 -3.68
C VAL A 67 2.98 1.40 -2.75
N GLY A 68 3.95 2.25 -3.07
CA GLY A 68 4.28 3.44 -2.29
C GLY A 68 3.07 4.36 -2.08
N ALA A 69 2.30 4.62 -3.15
CA ALA A 69 1.09 5.43 -3.08
C ALA A 69 0.02 4.81 -2.17
N LEU A 70 -0.25 3.51 -2.29
CA LEU A 70 -1.21 2.81 -1.42
C LEU A 70 -0.74 2.80 0.04
N CYS A 71 0.55 2.61 0.30
CA CYS A 71 1.15 2.68 1.62
C CYS A 71 1.00 4.07 2.22
N LYS A 72 1.22 5.13 1.44
CA LYS A 72 1.06 6.51 1.89
C LYS A 72 -0.39 6.87 2.21
N LEU A 73 -1.34 6.33 1.45
CA LEU A 73 -2.77 6.45 1.79
C LEU A 73 -3.12 5.71 3.09
N ALA A 74 -2.40 4.63 3.42
CA ALA A 74 -2.64 3.85 4.62
C ALA A 74 -2.06 4.51 5.89
N THR A 75 -0.87 5.10 5.80
CA THR A 75 -0.16 5.74 6.92
C THR A 75 0.77 6.85 6.44
N ASP A 76 1.02 7.85 7.28
CA ASP A 76 1.99 8.91 6.99
C ASP A 76 3.44 8.44 7.11
N ASN A 77 3.69 7.43 7.94
CA ASN A 77 5.03 6.91 8.22
C ASN A 77 5.45 5.85 7.19
N VAL A 78 5.92 6.32 6.03
CA VAL A 78 6.39 5.49 4.93
C VAL A 78 7.79 5.94 4.51
N LEU A 79 8.69 4.96 4.39
CA LEU A 79 10.05 5.16 3.90
C LEU A 79 10.26 4.36 2.60
N GLY A 80 10.62 5.07 1.53
CA GLY A 80 11.10 4.45 0.28
C GLY A 80 12.61 4.26 0.30
N VAL A 81 13.09 3.11 -0.14
CA VAL A 81 14.53 2.80 -0.23
C VAL A 81 14.91 2.60 -1.68
N ILE A 82 15.77 3.48 -2.19
CA ILE A 82 16.35 3.38 -3.53
C ILE A 82 17.66 2.59 -3.42
N MET A 83 17.76 1.47 -4.14
CA MET A 83 18.92 0.58 -4.11
C MET A 83 19.43 0.34 -5.55
N PRO A 84 20.37 1.14 -6.05
CA PRO A 84 20.97 0.90 -7.36
C PRO A 84 21.85 -0.37 -7.34
N CYS A 85 21.80 -1.17 -8.41
CA CYS A 85 22.66 -2.35 -8.60
C CYS A 85 23.57 -2.18 -9.83
N GLN A 86 24.87 -1.99 -9.62
CA GLN A 86 26.05 -2.22 -10.50
C GLN A 86 26.02 -2.10 -12.05
N SER A 87 25.03 -1.51 -12.75
CA SER A 87 25.19 -1.24 -14.19
C SER A 87 24.83 0.19 -14.59
N SER A 88 25.71 1.12 -14.25
CA SER A 88 25.71 2.58 -14.47
C SER A 88 25.22 3.15 -15.82
N GLN A 89 24.87 2.32 -16.81
CA GLN A 89 24.38 2.78 -18.13
C GLN A 89 22.85 2.89 -18.26
N ASN A 90 22.05 2.27 -17.37
CA ASN A 90 20.57 2.36 -17.41
C ASN A 90 19.91 2.97 -16.15
N TYR A 91 20.66 3.37 -15.11
CA TYR A 91 20.08 3.72 -13.79
C TYR A 91 19.81 5.20 -13.56
N GLY A 92 20.27 6.10 -14.45
CA GLY A 92 20.00 7.53 -14.30
C GLY A 92 18.50 7.83 -14.29
N SER A 93 17.77 7.26 -15.24
CA SER A 93 16.31 7.43 -15.36
C SER A 93 15.55 6.81 -14.20
N ASP A 94 15.93 5.60 -13.78
CA ASP A 94 15.19 4.82 -12.77
C ASP A 94 15.29 5.48 -11.39
N ARG A 95 16.48 5.98 -11.04
CA ARG A 95 16.70 6.77 -9.81
C ARG A 95 15.91 8.07 -9.83
N ASP A 96 15.96 8.80 -10.93
CA ASP A 96 15.25 10.08 -11.05
C ASP A 96 13.72 9.90 -11.00
N ASP A 97 13.21 8.82 -11.60
CA ASP A 97 11.79 8.46 -11.52
C ASP A 97 11.40 8.05 -10.10
N ALA A 98 12.25 7.30 -9.39
CA ALA A 98 12.04 6.96 -7.99
C ALA A 98 11.94 8.20 -7.08
N LEU A 99 12.87 9.15 -7.26
CA LEU A 99 12.88 10.44 -6.55
C LEU A 99 11.65 11.29 -6.87
N ARG A 100 11.25 11.33 -8.16
CA ARG A 100 10.06 12.06 -8.59
C ARG A 100 8.79 11.49 -7.98
N ALA A 101 8.66 10.16 -7.93
CA ALA A 101 7.56 9.48 -7.28
C ALA A 101 7.50 9.81 -5.77
N GLY A 102 8.64 9.77 -5.08
CA GLY A 102 8.72 10.12 -3.66
C GLY A 102 8.25 11.52 -3.37
N LYS A 103 8.74 12.48 -4.16
CA LYS A 103 8.34 13.89 -4.06
C LYS A 103 6.85 14.08 -4.34
N HIS A 104 6.32 13.41 -5.36
CA HIS A 104 4.91 13.53 -5.74
C HIS A 104 3.97 13.03 -4.65
N PHE A 105 4.29 11.89 -4.01
CA PHE A 105 3.47 11.30 -2.96
C PHE A 105 3.81 11.77 -1.54
N GLY A 106 4.82 12.64 -1.35
CA GLY A 106 5.25 13.08 -0.02
C GLY A 106 5.79 11.94 0.84
N ILE A 107 6.53 11.03 0.21
CA ILE A 107 7.17 9.88 0.85
C ILE A 107 8.64 10.22 1.09
N GLN A 108 9.12 10.03 2.32
CA GLN A 108 10.54 10.15 2.62
C GLN A 108 11.32 9.04 1.92
N GLN A 109 12.47 9.37 1.34
CA GLN A 109 13.29 8.41 0.64
C GLN A 109 14.74 8.45 1.12
N ILE A 110 15.36 7.27 1.16
CA ILE A 110 16.79 7.11 1.35
C ILE A 110 17.37 6.34 0.17
N GLU A 111 18.63 6.60 -0.12
CA GLU A 111 19.39 5.88 -1.13
C GLU A 111 20.46 5.07 -0.42
N ILE A 112 20.53 3.77 -0.71
CA ILE A 112 21.49 2.84 -0.15
C ILE A 112 22.26 2.22 -1.29
N ASP A 113 23.54 2.56 -1.37
CA ASP A 113 24.47 1.98 -2.32
C ASP A 113 24.77 0.52 -1.92
N LEU A 114 24.61 -0.41 -2.86
CA LEU A 114 24.88 -1.83 -2.68
C LEU A 114 26.21 -2.27 -3.33
N THR A 115 27.03 -1.31 -3.79
CA THR A 115 28.28 -1.56 -4.51
C THR A 115 29.53 -1.64 -3.65
#